data_AF-A0A926ZGS1-F1
#
_entry.id   AF-A0A926ZGS1-F1
#
_cell.length_a   1.000
_cell.length_b   1.000
_cell.length_c   1.000
_cell.angle_alpha   90.00
_cell.angle_beta   90.00
_cell.angle_gamma   90.00
#
_symmetry.space_group_name_H-M   'P 1'
#
loop_
_entity.id
_entity.type
_entity.pdbx_description
1 polymer ?
#
loop_
_entity_poly.entity_id
_entity_poly.type
_entity_poly.pdbx_seq_one_letter_code
_entity_poly.pdbx_strand_id
1 'polypeptide(L)'
;MLPKLLKNDYHEATKLSFLSVQIDPNYVDAATQPAPFKRYPKFFRRFALDLENPTHSFLHFTSAITTQKMYREGAYSLRVNPSAGALYPTEIYVQIRGINGLLDGIYHLEVETKSLTLIYELIDDGLEGYLVDSRLIKGYIFLVSCVYFRSSWKYKNRSLRYCFLDSGHHLGAIEASAYVQDYTAQILFDFDHLALNDDLGFENKEFVTAAIVVGNVKEKPVRRLRSPIPFVCGTDYFEPNRFVEAGYKQTLLPTNHQQEISQPNFQFEKAKFLQSIQKRRSARRFHQSQITQEEFFAVWESLNQPIATQSDDAIAIYAVIQSVAGIEPGIYRGKESLKTGNFREKMGYLCVNQAIARDSAVLFFFVSEFQNYRVALQLAGLLGQRVYLSATYLGLGCSGIGAFFDDETQAFLEAKGSILYAIAIG
;
A
#
# COMPACT_ATOMS: atom_id res chain seq x y z
N MET A 1 -7.10 3.60 -33.49
CA MET A 1 -8.19 3.47 -32.48
C MET A 1 -7.68 2.57 -31.38
N LEU A 2 -7.52 3.06 -30.15
CA LEU A 2 -7.32 2.17 -29.00
C LEU A 2 -8.63 1.41 -28.78
N PRO A 3 -8.61 0.08 -28.63
CA PRO A 3 -9.82 -0.67 -28.30
C PRO A 3 -10.40 -0.12 -26.99
N LYS A 4 -11.72 0.04 -26.94
CA LYS A 4 -12.44 0.33 -25.70
C LYS A 4 -12.21 -0.85 -24.76
N LEU A 5 -11.30 -0.68 -23.81
CA LEU A 5 -11.02 -1.67 -22.77
C LEU A 5 -12.27 -1.77 -21.87
N LEU A 6 -12.80 -2.99 -21.69
CA LEU A 6 -13.99 -3.26 -20.88
C LEU A 6 -13.67 -3.11 -19.37
N LYS A 7 -14.69 -3.00 -18.52
CA LYS A 7 -14.52 -3.13 -17.06
C LYS A 7 -13.86 -4.50 -16.78
N ASN A 8 -12.70 -4.51 -16.12
CA ASN A 8 -11.80 -5.67 -15.86
C ASN A 8 -10.67 -5.95 -16.88
N ASP A 9 -10.50 -5.15 -17.94
CA ASP A 9 -9.46 -5.43 -18.94
C ASP A 9 -8.04 -5.41 -18.36
N TYR A 10 -7.71 -4.42 -17.53
CA TYR A 10 -6.37 -4.30 -16.96
C TYR A 10 -6.02 -5.51 -16.07
N HIS A 11 -6.96 -6.01 -15.26
CA HIS A 11 -6.73 -7.19 -14.44
C HIS A 11 -6.44 -8.40 -15.34
N GLU A 12 -7.35 -8.75 -16.24
CA GLU A 12 -7.21 -9.91 -17.13
C GLU A 12 -5.92 -9.85 -17.97
N ALA A 13 -5.66 -8.72 -18.61
CA ALA A 13 -4.49 -8.53 -19.47
C ALA A 13 -3.14 -8.56 -18.75
N THR A 14 -3.14 -8.48 -17.42
CA THR A 14 -1.91 -8.50 -16.62
C THR A 14 -1.75 -9.75 -15.77
N LYS A 15 -2.65 -10.74 -15.87
CA LYS A 15 -2.53 -12.03 -15.17
C LYS A 15 -1.25 -12.77 -15.55
N LEU A 16 -0.73 -13.56 -14.60
CA LEU A 16 0.36 -14.49 -14.88
C LEU A 16 -0.22 -15.89 -15.07
N SER A 17 0.31 -16.58 -16.07
CA SER A 17 0.16 -18.01 -16.26
C SER A 17 1.55 -18.63 -16.28
N PHE A 18 1.63 -19.96 -16.16
CA PHE A 18 2.88 -20.68 -16.33
C PHE A 18 3.58 -20.29 -17.64
N LEU A 19 2.81 -20.22 -18.74
CA LEU A 19 3.33 -19.88 -20.06
C LEU A 19 3.80 -18.43 -20.16
N SER A 20 3.05 -17.46 -19.62
CA SER A 20 3.43 -16.05 -19.75
C SER A 20 4.73 -15.72 -19.03
N VAL A 21 4.98 -16.35 -17.87
CA VAL A 21 6.24 -16.19 -17.12
C VAL A 21 7.44 -16.81 -17.86
N GLN A 22 7.23 -17.91 -18.60
CA GLN A 22 8.32 -18.57 -19.32
C GLN A 22 8.71 -17.86 -20.61
N ILE A 23 7.74 -17.28 -21.33
CA ILE A 23 7.98 -16.67 -22.64
C ILE A 23 8.58 -15.27 -22.51
N ASP A 24 8.20 -14.51 -21.49
CA ASP A 24 8.66 -13.13 -21.30
C ASP A 24 9.21 -12.91 -19.89
N PRO A 25 10.50 -13.21 -19.65
CA PRO A 25 11.12 -13.00 -18.35
C PRO A 25 11.27 -11.51 -17.97
N ASN A 26 10.83 -10.56 -18.83
CA ASN A 26 10.99 -9.11 -18.67
C ASN A 26 12.45 -8.73 -18.39
N TYR A 27 13.23 -8.47 -19.45
CA TYR A 27 14.58 -7.95 -19.29
C TYR A 27 14.56 -6.57 -18.61
N VAL A 28 15.46 -6.37 -17.64
CA VAL A 28 15.61 -5.13 -16.87
C VAL A 28 17.06 -4.70 -16.93
N ASP A 29 17.32 -3.51 -17.46
CA ASP A 29 18.63 -2.88 -17.42
C ASP A 29 18.80 -2.11 -16.10
N ALA A 30 19.52 -2.71 -15.14
CA ALA A 30 19.78 -2.13 -13.83
C ALA A 30 20.42 -0.72 -13.88
N ALA A 31 21.18 -0.40 -14.94
CA ALA A 31 21.81 0.93 -15.08
C ALA A 31 20.78 2.05 -15.32
N THR A 32 19.55 1.69 -15.70
CA THR A 32 18.45 2.62 -15.96
C THR A 32 17.45 2.66 -14.81
N GLN A 33 17.74 2.08 -13.64
CA GLN A 33 16.79 2.10 -12.53
C GLN A 33 16.46 3.55 -12.09
N PRO A 34 15.19 4.00 -12.16
CA PRO A 34 14.85 5.37 -11.80
C PRO A 34 15.02 5.61 -10.30
N ALA A 35 15.37 6.84 -9.94
CA ALA A 35 15.56 7.22 -8.55
C ALA A 35 14.27 7.03 -7.71
N PRO A 36 14.32 6.38 -6.54
CA PRO A 36 13.15 6.15 -5.70
C PRO A 36 12.84 7.34 -4.76
N PHE A 37 13.45 8.51 -4.99
CA PHE A 37 13.30 9.69 -4.13
C PHE A 37 12.95 10.93 -4.95
N LYS A 38 11.86 11.59 -4.57
CA LYS A 38 11.50 12.92 -5.06
C LYS A 38 12.16 13.98 -4.18
N ARG A 39 12.84 14.95 -4.78
CA ARG A 39 13.48 16.07 -4.07
C ARG A 39 13.04 17.38 -4.70
N TYR A 40 12.46 18.26 -3.88
CA TYR A 40 12.10 19.60 -4.34
C TYR A 40 13.36 20.49 -4.48
N PRO A 41 13.32 21.57 -5.27
CA PRO A 41 14.42 22.54 -5.31
C PRO A 41 14.79 23.13 -3.94
N LYS A 42 16.03 23.59 -3.78
CA LYS A 42 16.56 24.10 -2.50
C LYS A 42 15.87 25.38 -1.99
N PHE A 43 15.21 26.14 -2.86
CA PHE A 43 14.50 27.36 -2.48
C PHE A 43 13.16 27.09 -1.78
N PHE A 44 12.62 25.87 -1.83
CA PHE A 44 11.47 25.50 -1.03
C PHE A 44 11.86 25.38 0.45
N ARG A 45 11.01 25.91 1.33
CA ARG A 45 11.20 25.86 2.78
C ARG A 45 11.09 24.42 3.28
N ARG A 46 12.06 24.00 4.09
CA ARG A 46 12.12 22.66 4.70
C ARG A 46 12.07 22.71 6.21
N PHE A 47 11.42 21.70 6.78
CA PHE A 47 11.31 21.49 8.21
C PHE A 47 11.86 20.10 8.52
N ALA A 48 12.99 20.03 9.20
CA ALA A 48 13.56 18.76 9.63
C ALA A 48 12.65 18.12 10.70
N LEU A 49 12.43 16.81 10.61
CA LEU A 49 11.65 16.07 11.58
C LEU A 49 12.51 15.67 12.77
N ASP A 50 12.20 16.25 13.93
CA ASP A 50 12.78 15.88 15.23
C ASP A 50 12.01 14.71 15.86
N LEU A 51 12.64 13.55 16.00
CA LEU A 51 11.96 12.34 16.47
C LEU A 51 11.56 12.37 17.95
N GLU A 52 12.13 13.29 18.73
CA GLU A 52 11.72 13.52 20.12
C GLU A 52 10.36 14.24 20.22
N ASN A 53 9.95 14.93 19.14
CA ASN A 53 8.63 15.53 19.03
C ASN A 53 7.60 14.47 18.54
N PRO A 54 6.52 14.18 19.30
CA PRO A 54 5.54 13.16 18.92
C PRO A 54 4.87 13.39 17.56
N THR A 55 4.59 14.64 17.20
CA THR A 55 4.03 15.02 15.90
C THR A 55 5.01 14.74 14.76
N HIS A 56 6.29 15.05 14.95
CA HIS A 56 7.30 14.76 13.93
C HIS A 56 7.59 13.26 13.83
N SER A 57 7.59 12.54 14.96
CA SER A 57 7.71 11.08 15.02
C SER A 57 6.57 10.40 14.26
N PHE A 58 5.33 10.85 14.46
CA PHE A 58 4.16 10.43 13.69
C PHE A 58 4.38 10.57 12.18
N LEU A 59 4.73 11.79 11.74
CA LEU A 59 4.98 12.09 10.33
C LEU A 59 6.13 11.24 9.77
N HIS A 60 7.20 11.06 10.54
CA HIS A 60 8.35 10.25 10.14
C HIS A 60 7.96 8.79 9.89
N PHE A 61 7.31 8.14 10.86
CA PHE A 61 6.99 6.71 10.79
C PHE A 61 5.88 6.34 9.80
N THR A 62 5.25 7.33 9.13
CA THR A 62 4.41 7.06 7.96
C THR A 62 5.18 6.48 6.78
N SER A 63 6.46 6.87 6.60
CA SER A 63 7.25 6.52 5.39
C SER A 63 8.73 6.21 5.65
N ALA A 64 9.19 6.26 6.91
CA ALA A 64 10.60 6.26 7.28
C ALA A 64 11.46 5.19 6.59
N ILE A 65 12.68 5.58 6.18
CA ILE A 65 13.77 4.62 5.95
C ILE A 65 14.18 4.05 7.31
N THR A 66 14.13 2.73 7.43
CA THR A 66 14.40 2.02 8.69
C THR A 66 15.64 1.13 8.61
N THR A 67 16.17 0.85 7.43
CA THR A 67 17.50 0.23 7.26
C THR A 67 18.06 0.52 5.87
N GLN A 68 19.35 0.28 5.71
CA GLN A 68 20.01 0.23 4.41
C GLN A 68 20.64 -1.16 4.24
N LYS A 69 20.46 -1.76 3.06
CA LYS A 69 21.11 -3.02 2.70
C LYS A 69 22.03 -2.82 1.53
N MET A 70 23.25 -3.33 1.63
CA MET A 70 24.19 -3.36 0.52
C MET A 70 23.91 -4.58 -0.37
N TYR A 71 23.73 -4.32 -1.66
CA TYR A 71 23.71 -5.33 -2.72
C TYR A 71 24.86 -5.06 -3.69
N ARG A 72 25.03 -5.89 -4.73
CA ARG A 72 26.10 -5.71 -5.72
C ARG A 72 25.96 -4.39 -6.48
N GLU A 73 24.72 -3.95 -6.67
CA GLU A 73 24.32 -2.79 -7.45
C GLU A 73 24.34 -1.49 -6.63
N GLY A 74 24.45 -1.58 -5.29
CA GLY A 74 24.54 -0.42 -4.39
C GLY A 74 23.77 -0.57 -3.08
N ALA A 75 23.64 0.55 -2.36
CA ALA A 75 22.89 0.64 -1.12
C ALA A 75 21.39 0.84 -1.41
N TYR A 76 20.55 -0.08 -0.93
CA TYR A 76 19.10 0.04 -1.00
C TYR A 76 18.55 0.47 0.35
N SER A 77 17.90 1.64 0.36
CA SER A 77 17.20 2.16 1.54
C SER A 77 15.82 1.53 1.66
N LEU A 78 15.61 0.74 2.71
CA LEU A 78 14.34 0.06 2.94
C LEU A 78 13.46 0.85 3.90
N ARG A 79 12.16 0.95 3.57
CA ARG A 79 11.18 1.76 4.30
C ARG A 79 10.30 0.95 5.27
N VAL A 80 9.52 1.65 6.09
CA VAL A 80 8.49 1.08 6.98
C VAL A 80 7.45 0.26 6.24
N ASN A 81 7.10 0.66 5.01
CA ASN A 81 6.27 -0.12 4.10
C ASN A 81 7.16 -0.98 3.16
N PRO A 82 6.76 -2.22 2.86
CA PRO A 82 7.35 -2.98 1.77
C PRO A 82 7.00 -2.34 0.42
N SER A 83 7.73 -2.73 -0.61
CA SER A 83 7.44 -2.36 -1.99
C SER A 83 7.87 -3.50 -2.92
N ALA A 84 7.05 -3.81 -3.93
CA ALA A 84 7.42 -4.81 -4.94
C ALA A 84 8.77 -4.44 -5.58
N GLY A 85 9.76 -5.33 -5.43
CA GLY A 85 11.10 -5.11 -5.96
C GLY A 85 11.89 -3.98 -5.29
N ALA A 86 11.42 -3.45 -4.15
CA ALA A 86 11.99 -2.29 -3.48
C ALA A 86 12.08 -1.04 -4.39
N LEU A 87 11.08 -0.83 -5.24
CA LEU A 87 11.03 0.25 -6.24
C LEU A 87 10.41 1.55 -5.70
N TYR A 88 9.59 1.45 -4.65
CA TYR A 88 8.97 2.57 -3.95
C TYR A 88 8.27 3.57 -4.88
N PRO A 89 7.21 3.15 -5.62
CA PRO A 89 6.45 4.06 -6.47
C PRO A 89 5.72 5.15 -5.67
N THR A 90 5.47 4.93 -4.38
CA THR A 90 4.65 5.83 -3.56
C THR A 90 5.37 7.10 -3.15
N GLU A 91 4.72 8.25 -3.31
CA GLU A 91 5.09 9.54 -2.72
C GLU A 91 4.00 10.01 -1.76
N ILE A 92 4.40 10.76 -0.73
CA ILE A 92 3.49 11.24 0.31
C ILE A 92 3.49 12.76 0.36
N TYR A 93 2.29 13.30 0.26
CA TYR A 93 2.00 14.69 0.54
C TYR A 93 1.12 14.75 1.76
N VAL A 94 1.27 15.79 2.57
CA VAL A 94 0.45 16.00 3.75
C VAL A 94 0.03 17.45 3.82
N GLN A 95 -1.28 17.68 3.82
CA GLN A 95 -1.81 18.95 4.28
C GLN A 95 -1.85 18.95 5.81
N ILE A 96 -1.37 20.02 6.42
CA ILE A 96 -1.34 20.21 7.87
C ILE A 96 -2.11 21.49 8.19
N ARG A 97 -3.02 21.42 9.18
CA ARG A 97 -3.75 22.59 9.70
C ARG A 97 -3.88 22.58 11.21
N GLY A 98 -3.56 23.71 11.83
CA GLY A 98 -3.76 23.93 13.27
C GLY A 98 -2.86 23.07 14.15
N ILE A 99 -1.69 22.70 13.65
CA ILE A 99 -0.68 21.92 14.38
C ILE A 99 0.42 22.85 14.85
N ASN A 100 0.61 22.94 16.16
CA ASN A 100 1.61 23.83 16.75
C ASN A 100 3.02 23.50 16.25
N GLY A 101 3.78 24.54 15.86
CA GLY A 101 5.15 24.41 15.36
C GLY A 101 5.27 24.14 13.86
N LEU A 102 4.16 23.93 13.15
CA LEU A 102 4.11 23.78 11.70
C LEU A 102 3.19 24.83 11.09
N LEU A 103 3.51 25.31 9.89
CA LEU A 103 2.63 26.23 9.17
C LEU A 103 1.43 25.46 8.60
N ASP A 104 0.29 26.14 8.49
CA ASP A 104 -0.85 25.62 7.74
C ASP A 104 -0.46 25.56 6.25
N GLY A 105 -0.29 24.35 5.73
CA GLY A 105 0.38 24.14 4.45
C GLY A 105 0.18 22.75 3.88
N ILE A 106 0.44 22.59 2.58
CA ILE A 106 0.68 21.29 1.95
C ILE A 106 2.18 21.08 1.88
N TYR A 107 2.61 19.90 2.31
CA TYR A 107 3.99 19.50 2.37
C TYR A 107 4.20 18.24 1.54
N HIS A 108 5.39 18.11 0.95
CA HIS A 108 5.90 16.83 0.49
C HIS A 108 6.82 16.23 1.58
N LEU A 109 6.68 14.93 1.85
CA LEU A 109 7.53 14.23 2.81
C LEU A 109 8.79 13.71 2.11
N GLU A 110 9.91 14.42 2.26
CA GLU A 110 11.22 13.99 1.75
C GLU A 110 11.81 12.93 2.68
N VAL A 111 11.48 11.67 2.39
CA VAL A 111 11.87 10.50 3.22
C VAL A 111 13.39 10.40 3.42
N GLU A 112 14.18 10.73 2.40
CA GLU A 112 15.64 10.61 2.42
C GLU A 112 16.30 11.60 3.39
N THR A 113 15.79 12.83 3.44
CA THR A 113 16.32 13.91 4.28
C THR A 113 15.59 14.00 5.63
N LYS A 114 14.58 13.14 5.86
CA LYS A 114 13.70 13.16 7.04
C LYS A 114 13.11 14.56 7.27
N SER A 115 12.57 15.16 6.22
CA SER A 115 12.04 16.53 6.28
C SER A 115 10.70 16.67 5.58
N LEU A 116 9.94 17.69 5.98
CA LEU A 116 8.79 18.19 5.25
C LEU A 116 9.22 19.38 4.40
N THR A 117 8.96 19.32 3.10
CA THR A 117 9.12 20.46 2.21
C THR A 117 7.77 21.13 2.02
N LEU A 118 7.63 22.39 2.45
CA LEU A 118 6.41 23.18 2.25
C LEU A 118 6.28 23.56 0.78
N ILE A 119 5.26 23.05 0.11
CA ILE A 119 5.01 23.26 -1.32
C ILE A 119 3.85 24.22 -1.58
N TYR A 120 3.02 24.48 -0.57
CA TYR A 120 1.88 25.37 -0.67
C TYR A 120 1.43 25.89 0.71
N GLU A 121 1.21 27.20 0.86
CA GLU A 121 0.67 27.81 2.08
C GLU A 121 -0.85 28.00 2.00
N LEU A 122 -1.57 27.53 3.01
CA LEU A 122 -3.04 27.53 3.03
C LEU A 122 -3.60 28.83 3.61
N ILE A 123 -4.75 29.27 3.08
CA ILE A 123 -5.55 30.34 3.68
C ILE A 123 -6.99 29.81 3.89
N ASP A 124 -7.88 30.03 2.93
CA ASP A 124 -9.26 29.54 2.88
C ASP A 124 -9.46 28.38 1.87
N ASP A 125 -8.35 27.90 1.31
CA ASP A 125 -8.25 26.87 0.30
C ASP A 125 -7.40 25.68 0.77
N GLY A 126 -7.59 24.50 0.17
CA GLY A 126 -6.83 23.29 0.51
C GLY A 126 -7.31 22.03 -0.20
N LEU A 127 -6.69 20.90 0.15
CA LEU A 127 -7.05 19.56 -0.32
C LEU A 127 -8.49 19.17 0.02
N GLU A 128 -9.08 19.78 1.06
CA GLU A 128 -10.48 19.56 1.41
C GLU A 128 -11.41 19.84 0.22
N GLY A 129 -11.12 20.85 -0.61
CA GLY A 129 -11.96 21.27 -1.74
C GLY A 129 -12.08 20.23 -2.88
N TYR A 130 -11.32 19.14 -2.83
CA TYR A 130 -11.45 18.01 -3.77
C TYR A 130 -12.21 16.82 -3.17
N LEU A 131 -12.38 16.81 -1.84
CA LEU A 131 -13.13 15.79 -1.12
C LEU A 131 -14.64 16.08 -1.24
N VAL A 132 -15.46 15.03 -1.14
CA VAL A 132 -16.92 15.09 -1.36
C VAL A 132 -17.60 16.20 -0.55
N ASP A 133 -17.24 16.37 0.72
CA ASP A 133 -17.91 17.32 1.61
C ASP A 133 -17.28 18.73 1.61
N SER A 134 -16.06 18.89 1.10
CA SER A 134 -15.32 20.16 1.09
C SER A 134 -15.29 20.92 2.44
N ARG A 135 -15.37 20.18 3.56
CA ARG A 135 -15.36 20.73 4.93
C ARG A 135 -13.93 20.80 5.47
N LEU A 136 -13.63 21.85 6.24
CA LEU A 136 -12.33 22.09 6.87
C LEU A 136 -11.96 20.93 7.79
N ILE A 137 -10.72 20.45 7.65
CA ILE A 137 -10.13 19.44 8.53
C ILE A 137 -9.00 20.08 9.32
N LYS A 138 -9.11 20.11 10.66
CA LYS A 138 -7.99 20.44 11.55
C LYS A 138 -7.23 19.16 11.88
N GLY A 139 -5.95 19.10 11.54
CA GLY A 139 -5.13 17.90 11.61
C GLY A 139 -4.35 17.70 10.32
N TYR A 140 -4.42 16.48 9.77
CA TYR A 140 -3.66 16.03 8.62
C TYR A 140 -4.57 15.46 7.53
N ILE A 141 -4.27 15.77 6.28
CA ILE A 141 -4.79 15.06 5.10
C ILE A 141 -3.58 14.57 4.32
N PHE A 142 -3.31 13.27 4.39
CA PHE A 142 -2.25 12.68 3.59
C PHE A 142 -2.81 12.29 2.22
N LEU A 143 -2.02 12.52 1.17
CA LEU A 143 -2.22 11.95 -0.15
C LEU A 143 -1.16 10.91 -0.41
N VAL A 144 -1.59 9.74 -0.87
CA VAL A 144 -0.70 8.71 -1.40
C VAL A 144 -0.78 8.77 -2.92
N SER A 145 0.31 9.18 -3.57
CA SER A 145 0.44 9.16 -5.01
C SER A 145 1.42 8.07 -5.46
N CYS A 146 1.40 7.74 -6.75
CA CYS A 146 2.30 6.78 -7.37
C CYS A 146 3.02 7.40 -8.56
N VAL A 147 4.34 7.52 -8.46
CA VAL A 147 5.25 7.76 -9.59
C VAL A 147 5.45 6.44 -10.31
N TYR A 148 4.50 6.11 -11.20
CA TYR A 148 4.34 4.73 -11.69
C TYR A 148 5.57 4.22 -12.45
N PHE A 149 6.38 5.12 -13.03
CA PHE A 149 7.55 4.75 -13.80
C PHE A 149 8.55 3.93 -12.97
N ARG A 150 8.65 4.20 -11.66
CA ARG A 150 9.49 3.40 -10.75
C ARG A 150 9.13 1.92 -10.78
N SER A 151 7.84 1.60 -10.87
CA SER A 151 7.34 0.22 -10.97
C SER A 151 7.32 -0.30 -12.40
N SER A 152 6.92 0.53 -13.39
CA SER A 152 6.81 0.09 -14.79
C SER A 152 8.15 -0.16 -15.45
N TRP A 153 9.22 0.47 -14.96
CA TRP A 153 10.60 0.16 -15.35
C TRP A 153 10.89 -1.35 -15.29
N LYS A 154 10.54 -1.98 -14.15
CA LYS A 154 10.72 -3.43 -13.91
C LYS A 154 9.54 -4.28 -14.37
N TYR A 155 8.33 -3.89 -14.04
CA TYR A 155 7.14 -4.74 -14.16
C TYR A 155 6.27 -4.43 -15.38
N LYS A 156 6.73 -3.53 -16.25
CA LYS A 156 6.07 -3.13 -17.50
C LYS A 156 4.57 -2.90 -17.29
N ASN A 157 3.73 -3.62 -18.03
CA ASN A 157 2.28 -3.49 -18.00
C ASN A 157 1.66 -4.01 -16.71
N ARG A 158 2.30 -4.86 -15.90
CA ARG A 158 1.76 -5.35 -14.61
C ARG A 158 2.00 -4.37 -13.45
N SER A 159 2.78 -3.31 -13.69
CA SER A 159 3.23 -2.37 -12.65
C SER A 159 2.13 -1.66 -11.86
N LEU A 160 0.97 -1.35 -12.46
CA LEU A 160 -0.10 -0.67 -11.74
C LEU A 160 -0.65 -1.53 -10.60
N ARG A 161 -0.65 -2.87 -10.75
CA ARG A 161 -1.00 -3.79 -9.65
C ARG A 161 -0.13 -3.53 -8.43
N TYR A 162 1.18 -3.42 -8.65
CA TYR A 162 2.16 -3.17 -7.60
C TYR A 162 2.08 -1.75 -7.06
N CYS A 163 1.80 -0.74 -7.91
CA CYS A 163 1.53 0.62 -7.43
C CYS A 163 0.36 0.66 -6.45
N PHE A 164 -0.72 -0.06 -6.71
CA PHE A 164 -1.88 -0.10 -5.81
C PHE A 164 -1.63 -0.93 -4.55
N LEU A 165 -0.95 -2.07 -4.64
CA LEU A 165 -0.54 -2.84 -3.45
C LEU A 165 0.42 -2.04 -2.57
N ASP A 166 1.42 -1.38 -3.16
CA ASP A 166 2.39 -0.56 -2.42
C ASP A 166 1.72 0.68 -1.80
N SER A 167 0.77 1.30 -2.51
CA SER A 167 -0.08 2.37 -1.97
C SER A 167 -0.91 1.88 -0.78
N GLY A 168 -1.50 0.69 -0.89
CA GLY A 168 -2.20 0.03 0.22
C GLY A 168 -1.31 -0.23 1.43
N HIS A 169 -0.11 -0.74 1.20
CA HIS A 169 0.90 -0.90 2.26
C HIS A 169 1.27 0.44 2.92
N HIS A 170 1.30 1.53 2.14
CA HIS A 170 1.56 2.86 2.65
C HIS A 170 0.39 3.40 3.49
N LEU A 171 -0.85 3.19 3.06
CA LEU A 171 -2.05 3.51 3.86
C LEU A 171 -2.00 2.79 5.22
N GLY A 172 -1.63 1.50 5.23
CA GLY A 172 -1.44 0.73 6.46
C GLY A 172 -0.27 1.24 7.32
N ALA A 173 0.77 1.82 6.73
CA ALA A 173 1.86 2.44 7.49
C ALA A 173 1.44 3.76 8.15
N ILE A 174 0.61 4.56 7.48
CA ILE A 174 0.00 5.76 8.06
C ILE A 174 -0.96 5.37 9.18
N GLU A 175 -1.83 4.36 8.98
CA GLU A 175 -2.71 3.82 10.03
C GLU A 175 -1.92 3.35 11.26
N ALA A 176 -0.83 2.62 11.05
CA ALA A 176 0.03 2.14 12.13
C ALA A 176 0.70 3.29 12.90
N SER A 177 1.18 4.32 12.19
CA SER A 177 1.77 5.49 12.82
C SER A 177 0.72 6.30 13.61
N ALA A 178 -0.49 6.45 13.05
CA ALA A 178 -1.62 7.11 13.71
C ALA A 178 -2.02 6.36 14.99
N TYR A 179 -2.07 5.02 14.93
CA TYR A 179 -2.33 4.19 16.09
C TYR A 179 -1.32 4.43 17.22
N VAL A 180 -0.02 4.55 16.92
CA VAL A 180 1.01 4.82 17.97
C VAL A 180 0.74 6.13 18.73
N GLN A 181 0.08 7.10 18.10
CA GLN A 181 -0.25 8.41 18.68
C GLN A 181 -1.70 8.53 19.19
N ASP A 182 -2.45 7.43 19.22
CA ASP A 182 -3.88 7.41 19.56
C ASP A 182 -4.74 8.32 18.66
N TYR A 183 -4.32 8.48 17.41
CA TYR A 183 -5.12 9.13 16.40
C TYR A 183 -6.04 8.15 15.68
N THR A 184 -7.24 8.62 15.35
CA THR A 184 -8.13 7.94 14.41
C THR A 184 -7.79 8.35 12.99
N ALA A 185 -7.85 7.40 12.07
CA ALA A 185 -7.58 7.63 10.67
C ALA A 185 -8.77 7.18 9.83
N GLN A 186 -9.08 7.92 8.77
CA GLN A 186 -10.14 7.58 7.81
C GLN A 186 -9.57 7.61 6.40
N ILE A 187 -9.68 6.50 5.69
CA ILE A 187 -9.20 6.35 4.31
C ILE A 187 -10.31 6.73 3.34
N LEU A 188 -9.97 7.65 2.44
CA LEU A 188 -10.84 8.14 1.39
C LEU A 188 -10.31 7.65 0.05
N PHE A 189 -11.17 6.96 -0.70
CA PHE A 189 -10.89 6.50 -2.06
C PHE A 189 -11.67 7.28 -3.13
N ASP A 190 -12.73 7.97 -2.74
CA ASP A 190 -13.63 8.68 -3.65
C ASP A 190 -13.49 10.20 -3.46
N PHE A 191 -12.92 10.85 -4.47
CA PHE A 191 -12.71 12.30 -4.57
C PHE A 191 -12.30 12.63 -6.01
N ASP A 192 -12.24 13.92 -6.35
CA ASP A 192 -11.90 14.36 -7.71
C ASP A 192 -10.39 14.21 -7.99
N HIS A 193 -9.98 12.99 -8.34
CA HIS A 193 -8.58 12.63 -8.59
C HIS A 193 -7.99 13.38 -9.79
N LEU A 194 -8.78 13.62 -10.84
CA LEU A 194 -8.29 14.27 -12.05
C LEU A 194 -8.03 15.74 -11.79
N ALA A 195 -8.99 16.46 -11.21
CA ALA A 195 -8.76 17.87 -10.87
C ALA A 195 -7.62 18.01 -9.86
N LEU A 196 -7.51 17.11 -8.88
CA LEU A 196 -6.41 17.15 -7.92
C LEU A 196 -5.05 16.87 -8.59
N ASN A 197 -4.96 15.89 -9.50
CA ASN A 197 -3.72 15.64 -10.23
C ASN A 197 -3.32 16.85 -11.09
N ASP A 198 -4.28 17.51 -11.74
CA ASP A 198 -4.06 18.70 -12.56
C ASP A 198 -3.55 19.87 -11.70
N ASP A 199 -4.20 20.14 -10.56
CA ASP A 199 -3.82 21.23 -9.66
C ASP A 199 -2.53 20.93 -8.86
N LEU A 200 -2.14 19.66 -8.69
CA LEU A 200 -0.81 19.27 -8.18
C LEU A 200 0.27 19.27 -9.29
N GLY A 201 -0.11 19.50 -10.54
CA GLY A 201 0.78 19.54 -11.70
C GLY A 201 1.36 18.16 -12.06
N PHE A 202 0.77 17.05 -11.65
CA PHE A 202 1.38 15.72 -11.80
C PHE A 202 1.53 15.22 -13.25
N GLU A 203 0.90 15.91 -14.19
CA GLU A 203 0.86 15.54 -15.61
C GLU A 203 0.45 14.07 -15.78
N ASN A 204 1.16 13.32 -16.63
CA ASN A 204 1.02 11.87 -16.75
C ASN A 204 2.15 11.12 -16.03
N LYS A 205 2.86 11.73 -15.08
CA LYS A 205 4.07 11.13 -14.46
C LYS A 205 3.81 10.56 -13.06
N GLU A 206 2.79 11.09 -12.39
CA GLU A 206 2.44 10.75 -11.02
C GLU A 206 0.92 10.74 -10.88
N PHE A 207 0.36 9.86 -10.06
CA PHE A 207 -1.09 9.72 -9.91
C PHE A 207 -1.49 9.63 -8.45
N VAL A 208 -2.38 10.49 -7.97
CA VAL A 208 -3.00 10.30 -6.65
C VAL A 208 -3.83 9.03 -6.65
N THR A 209 -3.70 8.21 -5.61
CA THR A 209 -4.37 6.91 -5.51
C THR A 209 -5.34 6.81 -4.36
N ALA A 210 -5.10 7.51 -3.26
CA ALA A 210 -5.98 7.58 -2.10
C ALA A 210 -5.59 8.78 -1.22
N ALA A 211 -6.48 9.14 -0.31
CA ALA A 211 -6.22 10.07 0.77
C ALA A 211 -6.49 9.41 2.13
N ILE A 212 -5.87 9.89 3.18
CA ILE A 212 -6.15 9.47 4.56
C ILE A 212 -6.20 10.70 5.47
N VAL A 213 -7.32 10.84 6.16
CA VAL A 213 -7.61 11.96 7.05
C VAL A 213 -7.32 11.54 8.49
N VAL A 214 -6.57 12.37 9.20
CA VAL A 214 -6.27 12.22 10.62
C VAL A 214 -6.54 13.55 11.30
N GLY A 215 -7.71 13.72 11.89
CA GLY A 215 -8.10 15.00 12.47
C GLY A 215 -9.59 15.19 12.63
N ASN A 216 -9.98 16.42 12.95
CA ASN A 216 -11.36 16.78 13.24
C ASN A 216 -11.98 17.60 12.11
N VAL A 217 -13.11 17.15 11.60
CA VAL A 217 -13.94 17.89 10.65
C VAL A 217 -14.61 19.07 11.35
N LYS A 218 -14.70 20.21 10.66
CA LYS A 218 -15.38 21.42 11.12
C LYS A 218 -16.41 21.88 10.09
N GLU A 219 -17.51 22.44 10.56
CA GLU A 219 -18.58 23.02 9.73
C GLU A 219 -18.16 24.37 9.12
N LYS A 220 -17.10 24.33 8.30
CA LYS A 220 -16.60 25.46 7.52
C LYS A 220 -16.21 24.96 6.13
N PRO A 221 -16.75 25.53 5.05
CA PRO A 221 -16.36 25.13 3.70
C PRO A 221 -14.93 25.59 3.37
N VAL A 222 -14.26 24.82 2.53
CA VAL A 222 -12.91 25.09 2.02
C VAL A 222 -12.91 25.00 0.51
N ARG A 223 -12.24 25.94 -0.14
CA ARG A 223 -12.14 25.98 -1.61
C ARG A 223 -11.01 25.06 -2.11
N ARG A 224 -11.06 24.71 -3.39
CA ARG A 224 -9.89 24.13 -4.10
C ARG A 224 -8.72 25.10 -4.10
N LEU A 225 -7.53 24.58 -4.42
CA LEU A 225 -6.30 25.36 -4.45
C LEU A 225 -6.48 26.58 -5.37
N ARG A 226 -6.04 27.75 -4.90
CA ARG A 226 -6.19 29.00 -5.65
C ARG A 226 -5.25 29.12 -6.85
N SER A 227 -4.24 28.26 -6.92
CA SER A 227 -3.29 28.15 -8.03
C SER A 227 -2.68 26.75 -8.07
N PRO A 228 -2.35 26.22 -9.26
CA PRO A 228 -1.64 24.96 -9.38
C PRO A 228 -0.28 24.99 -8.65
N ILE A 229 0.11 23.84 -8.08
CA ILE A 229 1.42 23.66 -7.45
C ILE A 229 2.46 23.38 -8.53
N PRO A 230 3.66 24.01 -8.48
CA PRO A 230 4.74 23.70 -9.40
C PRO A 230 5.12 22.21 -9.36
N PHE A 231 5.06 21.57 -10.52
CA PHE A 231 5.42 20.17 -10.66
C PHE A 231 6.93 19.95 -10.45
N VAL A 232 7.25 18.89 -9.70
CA VAL A 232 8.60 18.34 -9.60
C VAL A 232 8.50 16.88 -10.02
N CYS A 233 9.36 16.43 -10.93
CA CYS A 233 9.37 15.02 -11.34
C CYS A 233 9.88 14.14 -10.18
N GLY A 234 9.19 13.03 -9.92
CA GLY A 234 9.61 12.05 -8.92
C GLY A 234 10.76 11.15 -9.37
N THR A 235 11.18 11.24 -10.62
CA THR A 235 12.27 10.46 -11.22
C THR A 235 13.20 11.37 -12.01
N ASP A 236 14.44 10.93 -12.15
CA ASP A 236 15.52 11.56 -12.90
C ASP A 236 15.28 11.59 -14.42
N TYR A 237 14.53 10.62 -14.92
CA TYR A 237 13.97 10.61 -16.27
C TYR A 237 12.62 9.87 -16.25
N PHE A 238 11.88 9.89 -17.36
CA PHE A 238 10.55 9.29 -17.43
C PHE A 238 10.29 8.60 -18.75
N GLU A 239 9.76 7.37 -18.67
CA GLU A 239 9.27 6.62 -19.83
C GLU A 239 7.75 6.40 -19.68
N PRO A 240 6.93 6.91 -20.61
CA PRO A 240 5.48 6.76 -20.54
C PRO A 240 5.05 5.32 -20.82
N ASN A 241 4.06 4.83 -20.07
CA ASN A 241 3.38 3.57 -20.35
C ASN A 241 1.88 3.79 -20.52
N ARG A 242 1.43 3.90 -21.77
CA ARG A 242 0.03 4.17 -22.11
C ARG A 242 -0.95 3.12 -21.58
N PHE A 243 -0.51 1.87 -21.42
CA PHE A 243 -1.36 0.81 -20.87
C PHE A 243 -1.60 1.02 -19.37
N VAL A 244 -0.56 1.41 -18.63
CA VAL A 244 -0.66 1.77 -17.21
C VAL A 244 -1.47 3.05 -17.02
N GLU A 245 -1.25 4.07 -17.83
CA GLU A 245 -2.01 5.33 -17.79
C GLU A 245 -3.50 5.12 -18.06
N ALA A 246 -3.84 4.30 -19.07
CA ALA A 246 -5.22 3.93 -19.36
C ALA A 246 -5.84 3.09 -18.24
N GLY A 247 -5.08 2.14 -17.67
CA GLY A 247 -5.49 1.34 -16.52
C GLY A 247 -5.84 2.20 -15.31
N TYR A 248 -5.01 3.19 -14.97
CA TYR A 248 -5.29 4.12 -13.87
C TYR A 248 -6.61 4.87 -14.10
N LYS A 249 -6.80 5.45 -15.29
CA LYS A 249 -8.05 6.18 -15.64
C LYS A 249 -9.31 5.31 -15.52
N GLN A 250 -9.22 4.02 -15.84
CA GLN A 250 -10.35 3.09 -15.69
C GLN A 250 -10.73 2.84 -14.22
N THR A 251 -9.81 3.07 -13.28
CA THR A 251 -10.06 2.87 -11.84
C THR A 251 -10.63 4.10 -11.13
N LEU A 252 -10.77 5.24 -11.83
CA LEU A 252 -11.30 6.49 -11.28
C LEU A 252 -12.84 6.56 -11.25
N LEU A 253 -13.52 5.44 -11.48
CA LEU A 253 -14.98 5.39 -11.44
C LEU A 253 -15.49 5.66 -10.00
N PRO A 254 -16.52 6.51 -9.83
CA PRO A 254 -17.09 6.81 -8.53
C PRO A 254 -17.68 5.54 -7.90
N THR A 255 -17.59 5.47 -6.58
CA THR A 255 -18.17 4.36 -5.78
C THR A 255 -19.59 4.73 -5.42
N ASN A 256 -20.57 4.02 -6.00
CA ASN A 256 -22.01 4.34 -5.82
C ASN A 256 -22.56 3.95 -4.45
N HIS A 257 -21.81 3.18 -3.67
CA HIS A 257 -22.23 2.66 -2.38
C HIS A 257 -21.23 3.05 -1.30
N GLN A 258 -21.72 3.67 -0.24
CA GLN A 258 -20.93 4.07 0.92
C GLN A 258 -21.40 3.29 2.14
N GLN A 259 -20.50 2.54 2.77
CA GLN A 259 -20.76 1.88 4.05
C GLN A 259 -20.51 2.80 5.24
N GLU A 260 -21.06 2.43 6.41
CA GLU A 260 -20.74 3.08 7.67
C GLU A 260 -19.26 2.85 8.05
N ILE A 261 -18.62 3.89 8.56
CA ILE A 261 -17.20 3.84 8.93
C ILE A 261 -17.07 3.28 10.34
N SER A 262 -16.29 2.22 10.49
CA SER A 262 -15.90 1.65 11.78
C SER A 262 -14.38 1.73 11.98
N GLN A 263 -13.97 2.16 13.16
CA GLN A 263 -12.55 2.29 13.53
C GLN A 263 -12.01 0.95 14.03
N PRO A 264 -10.77 0.57 13.67
CA PRO A 264 -10.14 -0.62 14.24
C PRO A 264 -9.84 -0.42 15.73
N ASN A 265 -9.89 -1.50 16.50
CA ASN A 265 -9.61 -1.49 17.93
C ASN A 265 -8.45 -2.44 18.29
N PHE A 266 -7.25 -2.11 17.82
CA PHE A 266 -6.07 -2.93 18.08
C PHE A 266 -5.62 -2.86 19.55
N GLN A 267 -5.15 -4.00 20.06
CA GLN A 267 -4.70 -4.17 21.45
C GLN A 267 -3.17 -4.32 21.59
N PHE A 268 -2.39 -3.75 20.65
CA PHE A 268 -0.94 -3.83 20.73
C PHE A 268 -0.38 -2.89 21.82
N GLU A 269 0.65 -3.35 22.53
CA GLU A 269 1.43 -2.47 23.41
C GLU A 269 2.21 -1.47 22.54
N LYS A 270 1.99 -0.16 22.75
CA LYS A 270 2.39 0.90 21.82
C LYS A 270 3.90 0.96 21.60
N ALA A 271 4.72 0.80 22.64
CA ALA A 271 6.18 0.86 22.52
C ALA A 271 6.72 -0.34 21.74
N LYS A 272 6.25 -1.57 22.04
CA LYS A 272 6.58 -2.77 21.26
C LYS A 272 6.04 -2.70 19.83
N PHE A 273 4.87 -2.11 19.60
CA PHE A 273 4.33 -1.92 18.26
C PHE A 273 5.17 -0.93 17.44
N LEU A 274 5.61 0.18 18.03
CA LEU A 274 6.54 1.10 17.38
C LEU A 274 7.86 0.41 17.01
N GLN A 275 8.40 -0.44 17.90
CA GLN A 275 9.57 -1.26 17.55
C GLN A 275 9.28 -2.20 16.38
N SER A 276 8.06 -2.72 16.27
CA SER A 276 7.65 -3.58 15.17
C SER A 276 7.63 -2.81 13.85
N ILE A 277 7.11 -1.58 13.83
CA ILE A 277 7.17 -0.67 12.67
C ILE A 277 8.64 -0.44 12.23
N GLN A 278 9.53 -0.20 13.19
CA GLN A 278 10.95 0.05 12.94
C GLN A 278 11.69 -1.19 12.40
N LYS A 279 11.39 -2.37 12.96
CA LYS A 279 12.10 -3.63 12.68
C LYS A 279 11.52 -4.41 11.49
N ARG A 280 10.28 -4.13 11.07
CA ARG A 280 9.57 -4.90 10.03
C ARG A 280 10.41 -5.08 8.77
N ARG A 281 10.59 -6.33 8.33
CA ARG A 281 11.25 -6.69 7.06
C ARG A 281 10.51 -7.81 6.37
N SER A 282 10.67 -7.88 5.05
CA SER A 282 10.28 -9.05 4.29
C SER A 282 11.28 -10.17 4.54
N ALA A 283 10.79 -11.30 5.04
CA ALA A 283 11.55 -12.53 5.17
C ALA A 283 12.08 -12.94 3.78
N ARG A 284 13.26 -13.57 3.75
CA ARG A 284 13.85 -14.09 2.51
C ARG A 284 13.70 -15.61 2.37
N ARG A 285 13.43 -16.29 3.48
CA ARG A 285 13.31 -17.74 3.59
C ARG A 285 12.57 -18.07 4.89
N PHE A 286 11.86 -19.18 4.87
CA PHE A 286 11.32 -19.85 6.06
C PHE A 286 11.99 -21.21 6.23
N HIS A 287 11.97 -21.72 7.46
CA HIS A 287 12.60 -23.00 7.81
C HIS A 287 11.57 -24.11 8.07
N GLN A 288 10.33 -23.95 7.59
CA GLN A 288 9.22 -24.88 7.82
C GLN A 288 8.93 -25.13 9.31
N SER A 289 9.29 -24.15 10.16
CA SER A 289 8.98 -24.19 11.59
C SER A 289 7.48 -24.13 11.82
N GLN A 290 7.02 -24.78 12.89
CA GLN A 290 5.64 -24.68 13.35
C GLN A 290 5.45 -23.36 14.10
N ILE A 291 4.37 -22.64 13.79
CA ILE A 291 3.91 -21.50 14.60
C ILE A 291 2.83 -21.98 15.58
N THR A 292 2.68 -21.27 16.69
CA THR A 292 1.65 -21.56 17.69
C THR A 292 0.26 -21.16 17.19
N GLN A 293 -0.77 -21.72 17.84
CA GLN A 293 -2.15 -21.38 17.52
C GLN A 293 -2.48 -19.94 17.93
N GLU A 294 -1.93 -19.48 19.06
CA GLU A 294 -2.08 -18.13 19.58
C GLU A 294 -1.49 -17.09 18.62
N GLU A 295 -0.29 -17.34 18.08
CA GLU A 295 0.34 -16.46 17.10
C GLU A 295 -0.49 -16.36 15.81
N PHE A 296 -0.98 -17.48 15.29
CA PHE A 296 -1.84 -17.49 14.11
C PHE A 296 -3.12 -16.68 14.34
N PHE A 297 -3.81 -16.91 15.46
CA PHE A 297 -5.05 -16.18 15.74
C PHE A 297 -4.84 -14.71 16.05
N ALA A 298 -3.70 -14.30 16.62
CA ALA A 298 -3.37 -12.88 16.80
C ALA A 298 -3.18 -12.15 15.46
N VAL A 299 -2.53 -12.80 14.49
CA VAL A 299 -2.45 -12.28 13.11
C VAL A 299 -3.84 -12.25 12.47
N TRP A 300 -4.63 -13.31 12.64
CA TRP A 300 -5.99 -13.40 12.12
C TRP A 300 -6.93 -12.32 12.69
N GLU A 301 -6.84 -12.03 13.99
CA GLU A 301 -7.62 -10.97 14.64
C GLU A 301 -7.33 -9.61 14.02
N SER A 302 -6.06 -9.31 13.76
CA SER A 302 -5.62 -8.05 13.14
C SER A 302 -6.14 -7.88 11.71
N LEU A 303 -6.27 -8.99 10.97
CA LEU A 303 -6.87 -9.03 9.64
C LEU A 303 -8.38 -8.79 9.64
N ASN A 304 -9.09 -9.16 10.70
CA ASN A 304 -10.55 -9.00 10.82
C ASN A 304 -10.96 -7.66 11.44
N GLN A 305 -10.02 -6.82 11.87
CA GLN A 305 -10.33 -5.46 12.31
C GLN A 305 -10.90 -4.64 11.14
N PRO A 306 -11.89 -3.77 11.37
CA PRO A 306 -12.45 -2.93 10.31
C PRO A 306 -11.37 -2.02 9.70
N ILE A 307 -11.56 -1.65 8.44
CA ILE A 307 -10.79 -0.60 7.78
C ILE A 307 -11.70 0.62 7.73
N ALA A 308 -11.25 1.75 8.31
CA ALA A 308 -12.05 2.95 8.40
C ALA A 308 -12.17 3.65 7.04
N THR A 309 -13.06 3.17 6.18
CA THR A 309 -13.34 3.71 4.84
C THR A 309 -14.82 3.57 4.51
N GLN A 310 -15.30 4.39 3.57
CA GLN A 310 -16.66 4.30 3.05
C GLN A 310 -16.80 3.30 1.89
N SER A 311 -15.70 2.83 1.29
CA SER A 311 -15.78 1.84 0.19
C SER A 311 -16.38 0.53 0.69
N ASP A 312 -17.28 -0.07 -0.09
CA ASP A 312 -17.90 -1.37 0.16
C ASP A 312 -17.14 -2.55 -0.48
N ASP A 313 -15.99 -2.32 -1.12
CA ASP A 313 -15.14 -3.38 -1.67
C ASP A 313 -14.65 -4.29 -0.53
N ALA A 314 -14.98 -5.58 -0.61
CA ALA A 314 -14.61 -6.56 0.41
C ALA A 314 -13.44 -7.44 -0.04
N ILE A 315 -12.59 -7.81 0.94
CA ILE A 315 -11.50 -8.77 0.75
C ILE A 315 -11.82 -10.05 1.51
N ALA A 316 -12.09 -11.14 0.79
CA ALA A 316 -12.15 -12.47 1.35
C ALA A 316 -10.72 -12.99 1.59
N ILE A 317 -10.49 -13.56 2.77
CA ILE A 317 -9.18 -14.09 3.18
C ILE A 317 -9.26 -15.61 3.23
N TYR A 318 -8.42 -16.25 2.43
CA TYR A 318 -8.18 -17.69 2.46
C TYR A 318 -6.83 -17.95 3.13
N ALA A 319 -6.77 -18.89 4.06
CA ALA A 319 -5.54 -19.30 4.71
C ALA A 319 -5.18 -20.73 4.27
N VAL A 320 -4.05 -20.90 3.58
CA VAL A 320 -3.48 -22.22 3.30
C VAL A 320 -2.51 -22.54 4.43
N ILE A 321 -2.97 -23.35 5.38
CA ILE A 321 -2.26 -23.71 6.61
C ILE A 321 -1.44 -24.97 6.36
N GLN A 322 -0.16 -24.95 6.74
CA GLN A 322 0.76 -26.09 6.63
C GLN A 322 1.43 -26.47 7.95
N SER A 323 1.65 -25.50 8.86
CA SER A 323 2.34 -25.77 10.13
C SER A 323 1.90 -24.81 11.24
N VAL A 324 0.66 -24.97 11.70
CA VAL A 324 0.13 -24.30 12.90
C VAL A 324 -0.17 -25.37 13.94
N ALA A 325 0.30 -25.20 15.18
CA ALA A 325 0.04 -26.14 16.25
C ALA A 325 -1.47 -26.34 16.46
N GLY A 326 -1.92 -27.60 16.52
CA GLY A 326 -3.33 -27.93 16.76
C GLY A 326 -4.30 -27.66 15.61
N ILE A 327 -3.82 -27.24 14.43
CA ILE A 327 -4.66 -27.06 13.23
C ILE A 327 -4.18 -28.00 12.13
N GLU A 328 -5.10 -28.78 11.55
CA GLU A 328 -4.80 -29.68 10.44
C GLU A 328 -4.32 -28.89 9.21
N PRO A 329 -3.32 -29.38 8.45
CA PRO A 329 -2.93 -28.74 7.19
C PRO A 329 -4.09 -28.73 6.19
N GLY A 330 -4.34 -27.59 5.56
CA GLY A 330 -5.50 -27.42 4.69
C GLY A 330 -5.70 -26.01 4.15
N ILE A 331 -6.78 -25.83 3.39
CA ILE A 331 -7.29 -24.55 2.92
C ILE A 331 -8.48 -24.17 3.79
N TYR A 332 -8.42 -22.97 4.36
CA TYR A 332 -9.41 -22.46 5.30
C TYR A 332 -9.98 -21.12 4.83
N ARG A 333 -11.27 -20.91 5.11
CA ARG A 333 -11.94 -19.61 5.01
C ARG A 333 -12.65 -19.32 6.33
N GLY A 334 -12.16 -18.35 7.09
CA GLY A 334 -12.62 -18.17 8.47
C GLY A 334 -12.25 -19.38 9.32
N LYS A 335 -13.25 -19.96 9.99
CA LYS A 335 -13.09 -21.20 10.80
C LYS A 335 -13.37 -22.47 10.00
N GLU A 336 -13.84 -22.35 8.76
CA GLU A 336 -14.25 -23.48 7.92
C GLU A 336 -13.04 -24.06 7.16
N SER A 337 -12.84 -25.38 7.28
CA SER A 337 -11.90 -26.13 6.45
C SER A 337 -12.56 -26.50 5.13
N LEU A 338 -12.06 -25.96 4.03
CA LEU A 338 -12.56 -26.25 2.69
C LEU A 338 -11.95 -27.55 2.14
N LYS A 339 -10.66 -27.77 2.43
CA LYS A 339 -9.91 -28.94 1.95
C LYS A 339 -8.73 -29.22 2.84
N THR A 340 -8.57 -30.46 3.32
CA THR A 340 -7.40 -30.87 4.09
C THR A 340 -6.31 -31.42 3.16
N GLY A 341 -5.05 -31.30 3.58
CA GLY A 341 -3.91 -31.85 2.85
C GLY A 341 -2.63 -31.00 2.94
N ASN A 342 -1.53 -31.62 2.54
CA ASN A 342 -0.25 -30.92 2.36
C ASN A 342 -0.23 -30.24 0.98
N PHE A 343 -0.08 -28.92 0.99
CA PHE A 343 -0.08 -28.10 -0.22
C PHE A 343 1.23 -27.35 -0.44
N ARG A 344 2.32 -27.69 0.27
CA ARG A 344 3.60 -26.96 0.20
C ARG A 344 4.10 -26.80 -1.24
N GLU A 345 4.22 -27.89 -1.99
CA GLU A 345 4.68 -27.84 -3.38
C GLU A 345 3.71 -27.07 -4.27
N LYS A 346 2.40 -27.22 -4.05
CA LYS A 346 1.39 -26.47 -4.81
C LYS A 346 1.46 -24.96 -4.51
N MET A 347 1.65 -24.56 -3.26
CA MET A 347 1.85 -23.16 -2.84
C MET A 347 3.10 -22.57 -3.50
N GLY A 348 4.22 -23.32 -3.46
CA GLY A 348 5.46 -22.94 -4.14
C GLY A 348 5.24 -22.71 -5.64
N TYR A 349 4.67 -23.70 -6.32
CA TYR A 349 4.34 -23.63 -7.74
C TYR A 349 3.45 -22.43 -8.08
N LEU A 350 2.31 -22.30 -7.40
CA LEU A 350 1.32 -21.24 -7.66
C LEU A 350 1.93 -19.86 -7.49
N CYS A 351 2.81 -19.66 -6.51
CA CYS A 351 3.56 -18.43 -6.31
C CYS A 351 4.81 -18.33 -7.20
N VAL A 352 4.76 -18.82 -8.44
CA VAL A 352 5.85 -18.75 -9.42
C VAL A 352 7.14 -19.40 -8.90
N ASN A 353 7.00 -20.61 -8.36
CA ASN A 353 8.08 -21.44 -7.81
C ASN A 353 8.88 -20.78 -6.65
N GLN A 354 8.25 -19.87 -5.90
CA GLN A 354 8.90 -19.20 -4.79
C GLN A 354 8.91 -20.08 -3.53
N ALA A 355 10.11 -20.44 -3.06
CA ALA A 355 10.31 -21.23 -1.84
C ALA A 355 9.68 -20.59 -0.59
N ILE A 356 9.56 -19.26 -0.55
CA ILE A 356 8.93 -18.57 0.57
C ILE A 356 7.45 -18.93 0.75
N ALA A 357 6.74 -19.24 -0.34
CA ALA A 357 5.37 -19.75 -0.26
C ALA A 357 5.37 -21.21 0.22
N ARG A 358 6.20 -22.06 -0.40
CA ARG A 358 6.33 -23.49 -0.08
C ARG A 358 6.68 -23.74 1.40
N ASP A 359 7.63 -22.95 1.91
CA ASP A 359 8.25 -23.18 3.22
C ASP A 359 7.54 -22.45 4.36
N SER A 360 6.54 -21.61 4.06
CA SER A 360 5.73 -20.90 5.06
C SER A 360 4.93 -21.84 5.97
N ALA A 361 4.56 -21.35 7.15
CA ALA A 361 3.62 -22.01 8.04
C ALA A 361 2.17 -21.78 7.59
N VAL A 362 1.88 -20.56 7.13
CA VAL A 362 0.59 -20.16 6.55
C VAL A 362 0.81 -19.23 5.37
N LEU A 363 0.10 -19.46 4.27
CA LEU A 363 -0.01 -18.55 3.14
C LEU A 363 -1.43 -18.03 3.03
N PHE A 364 -1.60 -16.73 3.25
CA PHE A 364 -2.88 -16.06 3.05
C PHE A 364 -3.02 -15.63 1.60
N PHE A 365 -4.20 -15.83 1.02
CA PHE A 365 -4.62 -15.24 -0.24
C PHE A 365 -5.76 -14.26 -0.01
N PHE A 366 -5.60 -13.05 -0.55
CA PHE A 366 -6.62 -12.00 -0.55
C PHE A 366 -7.36 -12.02 -1.87
N VAL A 367 -8.68 -12.16 -1.78
CA VAL A 367 -9.56 -12.42 -2.92
C VAL A 367 -10.71 -11.41 -2.92
N SER A 368 -11.11 -10.90 -4.08
CA SER A 368 -12.24 -9.97 -4.17
C SER A 368 -13.02 -10.13 -5.48
N GLU A 369 -14.33 -9.90 -5.41
CA GLU A 369 -15.22 -9.70 -6.57
C GLU A 369 -15.35 -8.20 -6.91
N PHE A 370 -14.28 -7.45 -6.66
CA PHE A 370 -14.19 -5.99 -6.60
C PHE A 370 -15.08 -5.23 -7.60
N GLN A 371 -15.65 -4.13 -7.14
CA GLN A 371 -16.29 -3.13 -7.99
C GLN A 371 -15.26 -2.15 -8.53
N ASN A 372 -14.29 -1.75 -7.68
CA ASN A 372 -13.18 -0.88 -8.04
C ASN A 372 -11.84 -1.60 -7.84
N TYR A 373 -11.16 -1.87 -8.96
CA TYR A 373 -9.89 -2.62 -8.97
C TYR A 373 -8.77 -1.98 -8.14
N ARG A 374 -8.67 -0.65 -8.17
CA ARG A 374 -7.66 0.10 -7.41
C ARG A 374 -7.91 -0.04 -5.92
N VAL A 375 -9.16 0.19 -5.50
CA VAL A 375 -9.54 0.15 -4.09
C VAL A 375 -9.30 -1.24 -3.51
N ALA A 376 -9.74 -2.30 -4.20
CA ALA A 376 -9.53 -3.67 -3.73
C ALA A 376 -8.05 -4.04 -3.60
N LEU A 377 -7.18 -3.63 -4.53
CA LEU A 377 -5.73 -3.84 -4.39
C LEU A 377 -5.12 -3.01 -3.24
N GLN A 378 -5.58 -1.78 -3.02
CA GLN A 378 -5.12 -0.98 -1.88
C GLN A 378 -5.58 -1.57 -0.54
N LEU A 379 -6.80 -2.09 -0.45
CA LEU A 379 -7.28 -2.82 0.73
C LEU A 379 -6.45 -4.10 0.96
N ALA A 380 -6.14 -4.85 -0.09
CA ALA A 380 -5.26 -6.02 -0.01
C ALA A 380 -3.84 -5.64 0.46
N GLY A 381 -3.27 -4.53 -0.03
CA GLY A 381 -1.99 -4.02 0.44
C GLY A 381 -2.01 -3.56 1.90
N LEU A 382 -3.08 -2.90 2.34
CA LEU A 382 -3.27 -2.46 3.72
C LEU A 382 -3.37 -3.65 4.68
N LEU A 383 -4.21 -4.63 4.35
CA LEU A 383 -4.28 -5.89 5.10
C LEU A 383 -2.92 -6.60 5.13
N GLY A 384 -2.19 -6.56 4.01
CA GLY A 384 -0.83 -7.06 3.94
C GLY A 384 0.10 -6.37 4.94
N GLN A 385 0.00 -5.05 5.08
CA GLN A 385 0.77 -4.29 6.07
C GLN A 385 0.41 -4.68 7.51
N ARG A 386 -0.88 -4.90 7.80
CA ARG A 386 -1.32 -5.41 9.11
C ARG A 386 -0.71 -6.77 9.42
N VAL A 387 -0.67 -7.70 8.46
CA VAL A 387 0.01 -9.01 8.64
C VAL A 387 1.49 -8.82 8.90
N TYR A 388 2.18 -7.96 8.13
CA TYR A 388 3.59 -7.66 8.36
C TYR A 388 3.88 -7.18 9.78
N LEU A 389 3.10 -6.21 10.26
CA LEU A 389 3.30 -5.61 11.58
C LEU A 389 2.93 -6.57 12.70
N SER A 390 1.82 -7.31 12.55
CA SER A 390 1.38 -8.30 13.55
C SER A 390 2.36 -9.46 13.65
N ALA A 391 2.82 -10.00 12.52
CA ALA A 391 3.84 -11.04 12.48
C ALA A 391 5.16 -10.55 13.13
N THR A 392 5.60 -9.33 12.78
CA THR A 392 6.81 -8.75 13.38
C THR A 392 6.66 -8.55 14.90
N TYR A 393 5.49 -8.12 15.37
CA TYR A 393 5.18 -7.94 16.78
C TYR A 393 5.24 -9.26 17.57
N LEU A 394 4.88 -10.37 16.91
CA LEU A 394 4.95 -11.73 17.46
C LEU A 394 6.34 -12.37 17.30
N GLY A 395 7.26 -11.73 16.56
CA GLY A 395 8.59 -12.30 16.26
C GLY A 395 8.62 -13.29 15.10
N LEU A 396 7.54 -13.38 14.32
CA LEU A 396 7.44 -14.22 13.12
C LEU A 396 8.04 -13.53 11.89
N GLY A 397 8.47 -14.33 10.92
CA GLY A 397 8.79 -13.84 9.59
C GLY A 397 7.52 -13.60 8.77
N CYS A 398 7.58 -12.64 7.84
CA CYS A 398 6.47 -12.35 6.93
C CYS A 398 7.00 -11.93 5.55
N SER A 399 6.34 -12.34 4.48
CA SER A 399 6.62 -11.81 3.13
C SER A 399 5.39 -11.80 2.25
N GLY A 400 5.14 -10.65 1.64
CA GLY A 400 4.16 -10.47 0.57
C GLY A 400 4.66 -11.01 -0.75
N ILE A 401 3.74 -11.50 -1.57
CA ILE A 401 3.98 -12.15 -2.86
C ILE A 401 2.95 -11.60 -3.84
N GLY A 402 3.41 -10.75 -4.77
CA GLY A 402 2.55 -10.13 -5.78
C GLY A 402 2.54 -10.85 -7.14
N ALA A 403 3.19 -12.00 -7.24
CA ALA A 403 3.24 -12.83 -8.43
C ALA A 403 2.79 -14.26 -8.10
N PHE A 404 1.75 -14.69 -8.79
CA PHE A 404 1.15 -16.00 -8.68
C PHE A 404 0.43 -16.32 -9.98
N PHE A 405 0.22 -17.60 -10.29
CA PHE A 405 -0.57 -18.01 -11.44
C PHE A 405 -2.05 -17.75 -11.15
N ASP A 406 -2.57 -16.62 -11.63
CA ASP A 406 -3.84 -16.02 -11.19
C ASP A 406 -5.01 -17.02 -11.29
N ASP A 407 -5.25 -17.61 -12.47
CA ASP A 407 -6.41 -18.50 -12.71
C ASP A 407 -6.24 -19.86 -12.03
N GLU A 408 -5.01 -20.42 -12.02
CA GLU A 408 -4.74 -21.69 -11.33
C GLU A 408 -4.89 -21.54 -9.81
N THR A 409 -4.54 -20.38 -9.26
CA THR A 409 -4.69 -20.09 -7.84
C THR A 409 -6.17 -19.92 -7.49
N GLN A 410 -6.93 -19.22 -8.33
CA GLN A 410 -8.39 -19.10 -8.17
C GLN A 410 -9.06 -20.47 -8.17
N ALA A 411 -8.73 -21.34 -9.13
CA ALA A 411 -9.26 -22.69 -9.21
C ALA A 411 -8.84 -23.56 -8.01
N PHE A 412 -7.58 -23.45 -7.56
CA PHE A 412 -7.07 -24.19 -6.40
C PHE A 412 -7.81 -23.86 -5.11
N LEU A 413 -8.21 -22.60 -4.91
CA LEU A 413 -8.95 -22.13 -3.75
C LEU A 413 -10.47 -22.28 -3.89
N GLU A 414 -10.96 -22.72 -5.06
CA GLU A 414 -12.38 -22.72 -5.42
C GLU A 414 -13.04 -21.34 -5.19
N ALA A 415 -12.26 -20.28 -5.44
CA ALA A 415 -12.63 -18.93 -5.07
C ALA A 415 -13.54 -18.28 -6.12
N LYS A 416 -14.58 -17.58 -5.67
CA LYS A 416 -15.52 -16.85 -6.55
C LYS A 416 -14.95 -15.55 -7.15
N GLY A 417 -14.00 -14.93 -6.46
CA GLY A 417 -13.38 -13.66 -6.86
C GLY A 417 -11.96 -13.82 -7.39
N SER A 418 -11.39 -12.71 -7.85
CA SER A 418 -10.00 -12.65 -8.35
C SER A 418 -9.00 -12.67 -7.19
N ILE A 419 -7.87 -13.36 -7.39
CA ILE A 419 -6.75 -13.33 -6.46
C ILE A 419 -6.00 -12.00 -6.63
N LEU A 420 -5.89 -11.24 -5.55
CA LEU A 420 -5.28 -9.90 -5.57
C LEU A 420 -3.86 -9.90 -5.02
N TYR A 421 -3.64 -10.66 -3.94
CA TYR A 421 -2.37 -10.68 -3.23
C TYR A 421 -2.20 -11.96 -2.42
N ALA A 422 -0.95 -12.35 -2.19
CA ALA A 422 -0.62 -13.42 -1.28
C ALA A 422 0.38 -12.93 -0.23
N ILE A 423 0.27 -13.41 1.01
CA ILE A 423 1.18 -13.06 2.08
C ILE A 423 1.47 -14.26 2.97
N ALA A 424 2.76 -14.56 3.14
CA ALA A 424 3.25 -15.73 3.84
C ALA A 424 3.76 -15.34 5.23
N ILE A 425 3.48 -16.18 6.23
CA ILE A 425 4.07 -16.10 7.58
C ILE A 425 4.69 -17.44 7.98
N GLY A 426 5.72 -17.39 8.83
CA GLY A 426 6.36 -18.58 9.42
C GLY A 426 7.77 -18.34 9.89
#